data_AF-A0A8K0HMH2-F1
#
_entry.id   AF-A0A8K0HMH2-F1
#
_cell.length_a   1.000
_cell.length_b   1.000
_cell.length_c   1.000
_cell.angle_alpha   90.00
_cell.angle_beta   90.00
_cell.angle_gamma   90.00
#
_symmetry.space_group_name_H-M   'P 1'
#
loop_
_entity.id
_entity.type
_entity.pdbx_description
1 polymer ?
#
loop_
_entity_poly.entity_id
_entity_poly.type
_entity_poly.pdbx_seq_one_letter_code
_entity_poly.pdbx_strand_id
1 'polypeptide(L)'
;MALRLNSTVVLTSHSFSSKSRSLRSPRVSMASTLHSVSKEAGNVKKSYSPPREVHVQVTHSMSPHKLEIFKSLENWAEDNILVHLKPVEKCWQPQDFLPDPESEGFYDQVRELRARSKELPDDYFVVLVGDMITEEALPTYQTMLNTLDGVRDETGASLTSWAIWTRAWTAEENRHGDLLNKYLYLSGRVDMKQIEKTIQYLIGSGMDPKTENNPYLGFIYTSFQERATFISHGNTARLAKEHGDVKLAQICGTIAADEKRHETAYTKIVEKLFEIDPDGTVMALGDMMKKKISMPAHLMYDGKDDNLFEHFSSVAQRLGVYTAKDYADILEFLVGRWNVEKMTGLSSEGHRAQDFICGLPARIRRLEERAQGRAKELSPVPFSWVFDRSIKI
;
A
#
# COMPACT_ATOMS: atom_id res chain seq x y z
N MET A 1 52.62 -31.06 1.96
CA MET A 1 53.60 -32.15 2.18
C MET A 1 52.89 -33.22 2.99
N ALA A 2 52.44 -34.35 2.39
CA ALA A 2 53.21 -35.58 2.15
C ALA A 2 53.80 -36.12 3.49
N LEU A 3 53.65 -37.37 3.94
CA LEU A 3 53.21 -38.65 3.35
C LEU A 3 52.96 -39.64 4.51
N ARG A 4 52.16 -40.68 4.23
CA ARG A 4 51.91 -41.90 5.04
C ARG A 4 53.16 -42.78 5.22
N LEU A 5 53.09 -43.73 6.18
CA LEU A 5 53.52 -45.14 6.14
C LEU A 5 52.78 -45.88 7.29
N ASN A 6 51.85 -46.85 7.10
CA ASN A 6 51.95 -48.27 6.70
C ASN A 6 52.90 -49.10 7.60
N SER A 7 52.69 -50.36 8.00
CA SER A 7 51.67 -51.42 7.85
C SER A 7 52.20 -52.66 8.61
N THR A 8 51.34 -53.56 9.16
CA THR A 8 51.58 -55.03 9.31
C THR A 8 50.45 -55.67 10.17
N VAL A 9 49.96 -56.91 10.01
CA VAL A 9 50.06 -57.99 9.01
C VAL A 9 49.13 -59.15 9.45
N VAL A 10 48.67 -59.95 8.48
CA VAL A 10 48.29 -61.40 8.53
C VAL A 10 46.86 -61.88 8.88
N LEU A 11 46.42 -62.75 7.96
CA LEU A 11 45.21 -63.60 7.87
C LEU A 11 45.28 -64.86 8.76
N THR A 12 44.12 -65.39 9.15
CA THR A 12 43.66 -66.74 8.74
C THR A 12 42.25 -67.05 9.27
N SER A 13 41.53 -67.83 8.45
CA SER A 13 40.12 -68.21 8.52
C SER A 13 39.83 -69.42 9.41
N HIS A 14 38.64 -69.49 10.04
CA HIS A 14 37.78 -70.69 10.09
C HIS A 14 36.32 -70.32 10.45
N SER A 15 35.38 -71.00 9.79
CA SER A 15 33.90 -70.98 9.94
C SER A 15 33.48 -71.72 11.22
N PHE A 16 32.34 -71.48 11.89
CA PHE A 16 30.93 -71.52 11.44
C PHE A 16 29.97 -70.86 12.48
N SER A 17 28.80 -70.43 11.98
CA SER A 17 27.49 -70.34 12.66
C SER A 17 27.18 -69.18 13.64
N SER A 18 26.47 -68.15 13.14
CA SER A 18 25.00 -68.00 13.31
C SER A 18 24.54 -66.53 13.25
N LYS A 19 23.45 -66.31 12.49
CA LYS A 19 22.50 -65.19 12.49
C LYS A 19 23.00 -63.79 12.08
N SER A 20 22.91 -63.50 10.78
CA SER A 20 22.86 -62.14 10.22
C SER A 20 21.44 -61.55 10.31
N ARG A 21 21.31 -60.34 10.87
CA ARG A 21 20.17 -59.43 10.65
C ARG A 21 20.56 -58.43 9.56
N SER A 22 19.74 -58.29 8.52
CA SER A 22 19.70 -57.08 7.67
C SER A 22 18.46 -57.05 6.76
N LEU A 23 17.75 -55.91 6.83
CA LEU A 23 16.92 -55.22 5.81
C LEU A 23 15.67 -55.89 5.20
N ARG A 24 14.50 -55.25 5.40
CA ARG A 24 13.71 -54.51 4.37
C ARG A 24 12.33 -54.10 4.89
N SER A 25 11.81 -52.98 4.36
CA SER A 25 10.47 -52.40 4.58
C SER A 25 9.32 -53.32 4.16
N PRO A 26 8.07 -52.97 4.51
CA PRO A 26 7.06 -52.88 3.45
C PRO A 26 6.09 -51.68 3.54
N ARG A 27 5.66 -51.22 2.36
CA ARG A 27 4.42 -50.47 2.12
C ARG A 27 3.20 -51.35 2.39
N VAL A 28 2.11 -50.78 2.92
CA VAL A 28 0.72 -51.21 2.63
C VAL A 28 -0.21 -49.99 2.70
N SER A 29 -1.02 -49.80 1.66
CA SER A 29 -2.16 -48.87 1.58
C SER A 29 -3.44 -49.58 2.03
N MET A 30 -4.41 -48.90 2.66
CA MET A 30 -5.83 -49.30 2.61
C MET A 30 -6.78 -48.10 2.80
N ALA A 31 -7.96 -48.26 2.21
CA ALA A 31 -8.93 -47.27 1.77
C ALA A 31 -9.88 -46.67 2.83
N SER A 32 -10.65 -45.66 2.40
CA SER A 32 -11.67 -44.93 3.13
C SER A 32 -12.93 -45.73 3.47
N THR A 33 -13.64 -45.35 4.53
CA THR A 33 -15.11 -45.40 4.62
C THR A 33 -15.66 -44.39 5.64
N LEU A 34 -16.92 -44.01 5.40
CA LEU A 34 -17.69 -42.87 5.92
C LEU A 34 -18.32 -43.07 7.32
N HIS A 35 -18.50 -41.94 8.00
CA HIS A 35 -19.52 -41.52 8.99
C HIS A 35 -20.14 -42.49 10.02
N SER A 36 -20.08 -42.09 11.29
CA SER A 36 -21.29 -41.86 12.11
C SER A 36 -21.06 -40.72 13.13
N VAL A 37 -22.10 -39.93 13.36
CA VAL A 37 -22.08 -38.63 14.04
C VAL A 37 -22.24 -38.82 15.55
N SER A 38 -21.28 -38.33 16.33
CA SER A 38 -21.48 -37.99 17.75
C SER A 38 -21.32 -36.49 17.94
N LYS A 39 -22.33 -35.88 18.56
CA LYS A 39 -22.33 -34.47 18.97
C LYS A 39 -21.27 -34.24 20.04
N GLU A 40 -20.09 -33.79 19.64
CA GLU A 40 -19.23 -33.01 20.51
C GLU A 40 -19.09 -31.62 19.88
N ALA A 41 -19.79 -30.65 20.47
CA ALA A 41 -19.48 -29.24 20.30
C ALA A 41 -18.13 -28.99 21.01
N GLY A 42 -17.07 -29.51 20.41
CA GLY A 42 -15.71 -29.14 20.74
C GLY A 42 -15.53 -27.68 20.37
N ASN A 43 -15.11 -26.89 21.34
CA ASN A 43 -14.67 -25.52 21.18
C ASN A 43 -13.43 -25.53 20.26
N VAL A 44 -13.65 -25.67 18.95
CA VAL A 44 -12.58 -25.56 17.95
C VAL A 44 -12.13 -24.12 18.03
N LYS A 45 -10.97 -23.89 18.67
CA LYS A 45 -10.23 -22.65 18.54
C LYS A 45 -10.19 -22.34 17.04
N LYS A 46 -11.00 -21.39 16.57
CA LYS A 46 -10.86 -20.89 15.20
C LYS A 46 -9.40 -20.47 15.07
N SER A 47 -8.67 -21.07 14.13
CA SER A 47 -7.36 -20.56 13.75
C SER A 47 -7.54 -19.07 13.43
N TYR A 48 -6.60 -18.25 13.86
CA TYR A 48 -6.63 -16.83 13.51
C TYR A 48 -6.64 -16.72 11.97
N SER A 49 -7.65 -16.05 11.43
CA SER A 49 -7.76 -15.68 10.01
C SER A 49 -8.11 -14.19 9.95
N PRO A 50 -7.57 -13.45 8.97
CA PRO A 50 -7.97 -12.06 8.77
C PRO A 50 -9.48 -12.00 8.48
N PRO A 51 -10.19 -10.96 8.94
CA PRO A 51 -11.63 -10.84 8.69
C PRO A 51 -11.98 -10.67 7.21
N ARG A 52 -11.01 -10.21 6.40
CA ARG A 52 -11.16 -10.01 4.96
C ARG A 52 -10.03 -10.70 4.21
N GLU A 53 -10.39 -11.42 3.16
CA GLU A 53 -9.48 -12.19 2.33
C GLU A 53 -9.65 -11.83 0.86
N VAL A 54 -8.53 -11.75 0.16
CA VAL A 54 -8.47 -11.60 -1.29
C VAL A 54 -8.39 -12.99 -1.92
N HIS A 55 -9.28 -13.28 -2.87
CA HIS A 55 -9.37 -14.60 -3.49
C HIS A 55 -8.72 -14.57 -4.88
N VAL A 56 -7.81 -15.53 -5.13
CA VAL A 56 -7.02 -15.74 -6.37
C VAL A 56 -5.96 -14.66 -6.61
N GLN A 57 -4.71 -14.98 -6.29
CA GLN A 57 -3.55 -14.12 -6.52
C GLN A 57 -2.70 -14.64 -7.68
N VAL A 58 -2.41 -13.75 -8.63
CA VAL A 58 -1.37 -13.97 -9.64
C VAL A 58 -0.06 -13.41 -9.08
N THR A 59 1.02 -14.18 -9.19
CA THR A 59 2.34 -13.79 -8.70
C THR A 59 3.36 -13.95 -9.82
N HIS A 60 4.41 -13.13 -9.79
CA HIS A 60 5.53 -13.17 -10.71
C HIS A 60 5.13 -13.14 -12.20
N SER A 61 4.29 -12.17 -12.59
CA SER A 61 3.84 -12.04 -13.99
C SER A 61 4.88 -11.44 -14.93
N MET A 62 5.91 -10.80 -14.38
CA MET A 62 7.03 -10.29 -15.17
C MET A 62 7.92 -11.44 -15.66
N SER A 63 8.31 -11.41 -16.93
CA SER A 63 9.24 -12.41 -17.44
C SER A 63 10.62 -12.29 -16.76
N PRO A 64 11.27 -13.40 -16.35
CA PRO A 64 12.54 -13.36 -15.62
C PRO A 64 13.68 -12.60 -16.32
N HIS A 65 13.70 -12.56 -17.66
CA HIS A 65 14.73 -11.82 -18.40
C HIS A 65 14.66 -10.30 -18.16
N LYS A 66 13.49 -9.76 -17.79
CA LYS A 66 13.30 -8.34 -17.49
C LYS A 66 13.89 -7.93 -16.14
N LEU A 67 14.31 -8.87 -15.29
CA LEU A 67 15.07 -8.58 -14.07
C LEU A 67 16.36 -7.81 -14.37
N GLU A 68 17.01 -8.11 -15.50
CA GLU A 68 18.26 -7.45 -15.91
C GLU A 68 18.05 -5.97 -16.23
N ILE A 69 16.83 -5.55 -16.59
CA ILE A 69 16.51 -4.12 -16.79
C ILE A 69 16.72 -3.36 -15.48
N PHE A 70 16.12 -3.82 -14.38
CA PHE A 70 16.22 -3.15 -13.09
C PHE A 70 17.61 -3.21 -12.49
N LYS A 71 18.35 -4.31 -12.69
CA LYS A 71 19.77 -4.39 -12.32
C LYS A 71 20.61 -3.37 -13.10
N SER A 72 20.40 -3.25 -14.42
CA SER A 72 21.15 -2.30 -15.25
C SER A 72 20.82 -0.83 -14.93
N LEU A 73 19.65 -0.58 -14.33
CA LEU A 73 19.19 0.75 -13.93
C LEU A 73 19.62 1.18 -12.53
N GLU A 74 20.43 0.40 -11.80
CA GLU A 74 20.79 0.71 -10.41
C GLU A 74 21.52 2.06 -10.26
N ASN A 75 22.53 2.33 -11.08
CA ASN A 75 23.23 3.63 -11.10
C ASN A 75 22.32 4.75 -11.60
N TRP A 76 21.45 4.46 -12.58
CA TRP A 76 20.47 5.44 -13.03
C TRP A 76 19.52 5.83 -11.90
N ALA A 77 19.07 4.87 -11.09
CA ALA A 77 18.20 5.12 -9.95
C ALA A 77 18.91 5.93 -8.85
N GLU A 78 20.20 5.67 -8.62
CA GLU A 78 21.03 6.50 -7.74
C GLU A 78 21.01 7.97 -8.17
N ASP A 79 21.30 8.24 -9.44
CA ASP A 79 21.44 9.60 -9.97
C ASP A 79 20.11 10.33 -10.19
N ASN A 80 19.01 9.59 -10.42
CA ASN A 80 17.75 10.18 -10.90
C ASN A 80 16.56 9.99 -9.96
N ILE A 81 16.59 8.98 -9.08
CA ILE A 81 15.49 8.66 -8.16
C ILE A 81 15.88 9.04 -6.73
N LEU A 82 17.05 8.61 -6.24
CA LEU A 82 17.45 8.88 -4.84
C LEU A 82 17.60 10.37 -4.54
N VAL A 83 17.87 11.20 -5.56
CA VAL A 83 17.91 12.67 -5.46
C VAL A 83 16.59 13.31 -5.04
N HIS A 84 15.47 12.57 -5.13
CA HIS A 84 14.16 13.04 -4.67
C HIS A 84 13.93 12.86 -3.17
N LEU A 85 14.76 12.05 -2.50
CA LEU A 85 14.74 11.90 -1.05
C LEU A 85 15.33 13.15 -0.39
N LYS A 86 14.74 13.57 0.73
CA LYS A 86 15.30 14.65 1.54
C LYS A 86 16.26 14.00 2.54
N PRO A 87 17.48 14.56 2.70
CA PRO A 87 18.34 14.16 3.81
C PRO A 87 17.61 14.36 5.13
N VAL A 88 17.73 13.41 6.06
CA VAL A 88 17.02 13.41 7.36
C VAL A 88 17.17 14.72 8.11
N GLU A 89 18.38 15.29 8.13
CA GLU A 89 18.68 16.59 8.77
C GLU A 89 17.96 17.80 8.16
N LYS A 90 17.32 17.63 7.00
CA LYS A 90 16.50 18.64 6.30
C LYS A 90 15.03 18.25 6.23
N CYS A 91 14.65 17.12 6.79
CA CYS A 91 13.26 16.70 6.88
C CYS A 91 12.58 17.42 8.04
N TRP A 92 11.31 17.77 7.83
CA TRP A 92 10.42 18.09 8.94
C TRP A 92 10.21 16.85 9.81
N GLN A 93 9.90 17.06 11.08
CA GLN A 93 9.52 15.99 12.02
C GLN A 93 8.12 16.27 12.58
N PRO A 94 7.36 15.24 13.01
CA PRO A 94 6.03 15.44 13.58
C PRO A 94 5.98 16.49 14.70
N GLN A 95 7.04 16.56 15.52
CA GLN A 95 7.14 17.52 16.63
C GLN A 95 7.15 18.99 16.17
N ASP A 96 7.53 19.30 14.93
CA ASP A 96 7.52 20.67 14.39
C ASP A 96 6.11 21.27 14.32
N PHE A 97 5.08 20.41 14.32
CA PHE A 97 3.68 20.80 14.13
C PHE A 97 2.78 20.52 15.34
N LEU A 98 3.31 19.81 16.34
CA LEU A 98 2.57 19.38 17.52
C LEU A 98 2.90 20.28 18.72
N PRO A 99 2.02 20.34 19.74
CA PRO A 99 2.36 20.96 21.01
C PRO A 99 3.67 20.39 21.58
N ASP A 100 4.54 21.28 22.04
CA ASP A 100 5.85 20.90 22.59
C ASP A 100 5.68 20.40 24.04
N PRO A 101 5.92 19.09 24.32
CA PRO A 101 5.70 18.52 25.65
C PRO A 101 6.70 19.02 26.70
N GLU A 102 7.83 19.59 26.32
CA GLU A 102 8.83 20.15 27.27
C GLU A 102 8.60 21.64 27.55
N SER A 103 7.73 22.30 26.77
CA SER A 103 7.39 23.70 26.96
C SER A 103 6.51 23.93 28.17
N GLU A 104 6.77 24.99 28.95
CA GLU A 104 5.84 25.47 29.99
C GLU A 104 4.44 25.79 29.42
N GLY A 105 4.36 26.10 28.13
CA GLY A 105 3.11 26.38 27.40
C GLY A 105 2.41 25.14 26.83
N PHE A 106 2.87 23.92 27.10
CA PHE A 106 2.32 22.68 26.52
C PHE A 106 0.80 22.59 26.66
N TYR A 107 0.28 22.77 27.88
CA TYR A 107 -1.16 22.66 28.15
C TYR A 107 -1.98 23.74 27.44
N ASP A 108 -1.43 24.94 27.24
CA ASP A 108 -2.08 26.00 26.48
C ASP A 108 -2.14 25.66 24.99
N GLN A 109 -1.04 25.19 24.43
CA GLN A 109 -0.97 24.75 23.04
C GLN A 109 -1.95 23.59 22.76
N VAL A 110 -2.08 22.64 23.69
CA VAL A 110 -3.09 21.56 23.60
C VAL A 110 -4.51 22.13 23.69
N ARG A 111 -4.77 23.07 24.60
CA ARG A 111 -6.10 23.73 24.69
C ARG A 111 -6.46 24.47 23.41
N GLU A 112 -5.51 25.17 22.80
CA GLU A 112 -5.69 25.87 21.53
C GLU A 112 -5.95 24.91 20.36
N LEU A 113 -5.22 23.79 20.28
CA LEU A 113 -5.48 22.73 19.30
C LEU A 113 -6.91 22.21 19.44
N ARG A 114 -7.32 21.86 20.66
CA ARG A 114 -8.67 21.37 20.93
C ARG A 114 -9.74 22.40 20.64
N ALA A 115 -9.49 23.67 20.93
CA ALA A 115 -10.41 24.76 20.63
C ALA A 115 -10.68 24.86 19.12
N ARG A 116 -9.63 24.90 18.30
CA ARG A 116 -9.77 24.97 16.83
C ARG A 116 -10.40 23.71 16.25
N SER A 117 -10.09 22.54 16.80
CA SER A 117 -10.66 21.26 16.35
C SER A 117 -12.18 21.14 16.52
N LYS A 118 -12.82 22.00 17.35
CA LYS A 118 -14.28 22.03 17.52
C LYS A 118 -14.99 22.67 16.33
N GLU A 119 -14.31 23.54 15.58
CA GLU A 119 -14.86 24.21 14.41
C GLU A 119 -14.86 23.31 13.16
N LEU A 120 -14.16 22.18 13.22
CA LEU A 120 -14.14 21.17 12.16
C LEU A 120 -15.34 20.20 12.32
N PRO A 121 -16.14 19.96 11.26
CA PRO A 121 -17.28 19.07 11.32
C PRO A 121 -16.86 17.60 11.43
N ASP A 122 -17.73 16.74 11.95
CA ASP A 122 -17.43 15.31 12.05
C ASP A 122 -17.20 14.66 10.68
N ASP A 123 -17.86 15.16 9.61
CA ASP A 123 -17.63 14.77 8.22
C ASP A 123 -16.14 14.88 7.84
N TYR A 124 -15.50 15.98 8.24
CA TYR A 124 -14.08 16.21 7.99
C TYR A 124 -13.22 15.22 8.77
N PHE A 125 -13.56 14.97 10.04
CA PHE A 125 -12.83 14.00 10.87
C PHE A 125 -12.95 12.57 10.34
N VAL A 126 -14.09 12.16 9.80
CA VAL A 126 -14.21 10.83 9.17
C VAL A 126 -13.22 10.67 8.02
N VAL A 127 -13.05 11.70 7.19
CA VAL A 127 -12.09 11.65 6.08
C VAL A 127 -10.65 11.68 6.59
N LEU A 128 -10.32 12.62 7.49
CA LEU A 128 -8.97 12.73 8.05
C LEU A 128 -8.55 11.44 8.80
N VAL A 129 -9.49 10.77 9.47
CA VAL A 129 -9.26 9.48 10.10
C VAL A 129 -9.00 8.40 9.06
N GLY A 130 -9.77 8.34 7.97
CA GLY A 130 -9.52 7.38 6.89
C GLY A 130 -8.16 7.57 6.22
N ASP A 131 -7.75 8.83 6.00
CA ASP A 131 -6.40 9.18 5.52
C ASP A 131 -5.35 8.66 6.52
N MET A 132 -5.47 9.01 7.81
CA MET A 132 -4.52 8.57 8.85
C MET A 132 -4.44 7.04 9.01
N ILE A 133 -5.57 6.32 8.97
CA ILE A 133 -5.59 4.85 9.04
C ILE A 133 -4.83 4.24 7.85
N THR A 134 -4.93 4.88 6.69
CA THR A 134 -4.17 4.47 5.50
C THR A 134 -2.68 4.68 5.75
N GLU A 135 -2.25 5.86 6.23
CA GLU A 135 -0.83 6.09 6.56
C GLU A 135 -0.27 5.08 7.57
N GLU A 136 -1.04 4.73 8.61
CA GLU A 136 -0.62 3.80 9.66
C GLU A 136 -0.46 2.35 9.17
N ALA A 137 -1.01 2.00 8.00
CA ALA A 137 -0.84 0.68 7.40
C ALA A 137 0.48 0.52 6.62
N LEU A 138 1.41 1.46 6.78
CA LEU A 138 2.74 1.52 6.15
C LEU A 138 3.53 0.19 6.09
N PRO A 139 3.52 -0.71 7.09
CA PRO A 139 4.19 -2.00 6.97
C PRO A 139 3.73 -2.83 5.76
N THR A 140 2.46 -2.71 5.39
CA THR A 140 1.88 -3.35 4.19
C THR A 140 2.50 -2.77 2.91
N TYR A 141 2.76 -1.47 2.87
CA TYR A 141 3.22 -0.77 1.67
C TYR A 141 4.71 -1.02 1.42
N GLN A 142 5.52 -1.00 2.47
CA GLN A 142 6.91 -1.44 2.39
C GLN A 142 6.98 -2.92 1.97
N THR A 143 6.12 -3.77 2.51
CA THR A 143 6.02 -5.18 2.11
C THR A 143 5.70 -5.30 0.63
N MET A 144 4.72 -4.54 0.13
CA MET A 144 4.34 -4.50 -1.28
C MET A 144 5.54 -4.16 -2.18
N LEU A 145 6.29 -3.09 -1.87
CA LEU A 145 7.51 -2.75 -2.62
C LEU A 145 8.55 -3.89 -2.57
N ASN A 146 8.71 -4.53 -1.41
CA ASN A 146 9.59 -5.68 -1.23
C ASN A 146 9.05 -7.00 -1.83
N THR A 147 7.85 -7.01 -2.40
CA THR A 147 7.38 -8.12 -3.24
C THR A 147 7.79 -7.98 -4.71
N LEU A 148 8.22 -6.79 -5.14
CA LEU A 148 8.49 -6.50 -6.54
C LEU A 148 9.83 -7.08 -7.00
N ASP A 149 9.77 -7.88 -8.06
CA ASP A 149 10.88 -8.60 -8.64
C ASP A 149 11.96 -7.66 -9.20
N GLY A 150 13.21 -7.84 -8.78
CA GLY A 150 14.34 -7.04 -9.27
C GLY A 150 14.57 -5.71 -8.53
N VAL A 151 13.66 -5.30 -7.65
CA VAL A 151 13.80 -4.05 -6.85
C VAL A 151 13.65 -4.25 -5.34
N ARG A 152 13.17 -5.43 -4.89
CA ARG A 152 13.02 -5.75 -3.46
C ARG A 152 14.34 -5.74 -2.68
N ASP A 153 14.26 -5.47 -1.38
CA ASP A 153 15.37 -5.63 -0.45
C ASP A 153 15.54 -7.10 -0.03
N GLU A 154 16.62 -7.74 -0.47
CA GLU A 154 16.92 -9.14 -0.18
C GLU A 154 17.40 -9.40 1.26
N THR A 155 17.82 -8.37 1.99
CA THR A 155 18.51 -8.55 3.29
C THR A 155 17.95 -7.70 4.42
N GLY A 156 17.08 -6.74 4.11
CA GLY A 156 16.64 -5.67 5.02
C GLY A 156 17.65 -4.53 5.15
N ALA A 157 18.82 -4.65 4.51
CA ALA A 157 19.86 -3.63 4.49
C ALA A 157 20.64 -3.64 3.15
N SER A 158 20.01 -4.11 2.06
CA SER A 158 20.67 -4.17 0.74
C SER A 158 21.11 -2.77 0.32
N LEU A 159 22.31 -2.67 -0.27
CA LEU A 159 22.87 -1.40 -0.73
C LEU A 159 22.43 -1.02 -2.15
N THR A 160 21.55 -1.80 -2.78
CA THR A 160 21.00 -1.44 -4.08
C THR A 160 20.20 -0.15 -3.98
N SER A 161 20.29 0.71 -5.01
CA SER A 161 19.53 1.98 -5.08
C SER A 161 18.03 1.76 -4.85
N TRP A 162 17.48 0.67 -5.36
CA TRP A 162 16.08 0.30 -5.15
C TRP A 162 15.73 0.00 -3.69
N ALA A 163 16.59 -0.73 -2.98
CA ALA A 163 16.38 -1.04 -1.57
C ALA A 163 16.60 0.20 -0.69
N ILE A 164 17.57 1.05 -1.02
CA ILE A 164 17.79 2.35 -0.38
C ILE A 164 16.55 3.22 -0.53
N TRP A 165 15.99 3.33 -1.75
CA TRP A 165 14.74 4.06 -1.99
C TRP A 165 13.62 3.51 -1.11
N THR A 166 13.34 2.20 -1.16
CA THR A 166 12.26 1.59 -0.38
C THR A 166 12.38 1.90 1.11
N ARG A 167 13.56 1.74 1.71
CA ARG A 167 13.76 2.03 3.13
C ARG A 167 13.62 3.53 3.46
N ALA A 168 14.19 4.40 2.62
CA ALA A 168 14.16 5.85 2.86
C ALA A 168 12.77 6.45 2.61
N TRP A 169 12.06 6.01 1.57
CA TRP A 169 10.65 6.33 1.34
C TRP A 169 9.83 5.92 2.56
N THR A 170 9.94 4.67 3.03
CA THR A 170 9.23 4.23 4.25
C THR A 170 9.57 5.09 5.47
N ALA A 171 10.82 5.53 5.63
CA ALA A 171 11.20 6.42 6.72
C ALA A 171 10.57 7.82 6.58
N GLU A 172 10.43 8.34 5.36
CA GLU A 172 9.70 9.59 5.11
C GLU A 172 8.20 9.44 5.42
N GLU A 173 7.56 8.37 4.94
CA GLU A 173 6.13 8.03 5.13
C GLU A 173 5.74 7.84 6.60
N ASN A 174 6.60 7.20 7.40
CA ASN A 174 6.31 6.93 8.82
C ASN A 174 5.88 8.19 9.58
N ARG A 175 6.47 9.34 9.22
CA ARG A 175 6.17 10.62 9.87
C ARG A 175 4.74 11.10 9.61
N HIS A 176 4.10 10.68 8.51
CA HIS A 176 2.75 11.09 8.15
C HIS A 176 1.73 10.50 9.13
N GLY A 177 1.74 9.17 9.29
CA GLY A 177 0.93 8.47 10.29
C GLY A 177 1.21 8.98 11.70
N ASP A 178 2.48 9.12 12.07
CA ASP A 178 2.90 9.63 13.38
C ASP A 178 2.32 11.01 13.73
N LEU A 179 2.29 11.91 12.76
CA LEU A 179 1.80 13.28 12.92
C LEU A 179 0.27 13.31 12.98
N LEU A 180 -0.41 12.64 12.05
CA LEU A 180 -1.87 12.59 12.02
C LEU A 180 -2.45 11.87 13.25
N ASN A 181 -1.81 10.79 13.70
CA ASN A 181 -2.20 10.07 14.91
C ASN A 181 -2.21 10.98 16.13
N LYS A 182 -1.07 11.64 16.41
CA LYS A 182 -0.94 12.52 17.57
C LYS A 182 -1.88 13.72 17.47
N TYR A 183 -2.09 14.28 16.27
CA TYR A 183 -3.08 15.33 16.05
C TYR A 183 -4.50 14.86 16.42
N LEU A 184 -4.94 13.72 15.87
CA LEU A 184 -6.26 13.15 16.12
C LEU A 184 -6.46 12.80 17.60
N TYR A 185 -5.46 12.19 18.23
CA TYR A 185 -5.43 11.90 19.67
C TYR A 185 -5.63 13.18 20.50
N LEU A 186 -4.86 14.23 20.24
CA LEU A 186 -4.93 15.49 20.99
C LEU A 186 -6.24 16.25 20.74
N SER A 187 -6.84 16.12 19.55
CA SER A 187 -8.09 16.80 19.19
C SER A 187 -9.24 16.44 20.14
N GLY A 188 -9.31 15.17 20.58
CA GLY A 188 -10.44 14.63 21.33
C GLY A 188 -11.78 14.65 20.57
N ARG A 189 -11.74 14.70 19.23
CA ARG A 189 -12.94 14.70 18.38
C ARG A 189 -13.34 13.29 17.92
N VAL A 190 -12.41 12.33 18.04
CA VAL A 190 -12.52 10.96 17.52
C VAL A 190 -12.30 9.89 18.60
N ASP A 191 -12.79 8.68 18.36
CA ASP A 191 -12.61 7.50 19.21
C ASP A 191 -11.33 6.74 18.79
N MET A 192 -10.22 7.07 19.45
CA MET A 192 -8.91 6.45 19.14
C MET A 192 -8.92 4.93 19.31
N LYS A 193 -9.71 4.37 20.24
CA LYS A 193 -9.78 2.92 20.43
C LYS A 193 -10.38 2.21 19.22
N GLN A 194 -11.41 2.81 18.61
CA GLN A 194 -12.01 2.26 17.39
C GLN A 194 -11.07 2.43 16.20
N ILE A 195 -10.35 3.54 16.10
CA ILE A 195 -9.33 3.79 15.06
C ILE A 195 -8.19 2.76 15.17
N GLU A 196 -7.61 2.58 16.36
CA GLU A 196 -6.53 1.62 16.62
C GLU A 196 -6.94 0.18 16.25
N LYS A 197 -8.18 -0.22 16.58
CA LYS A 197 -8.73 -1.51 16.13
C LYS A 197 -8.83 -1.60 14.60
N THR A 198 -9.27 -0.53 13.93
CA THR A 198 -9.34 -0.49 12.48
C THR A 198 -7.95 -0.64 11.85
N ILE A 199 -6.94 0.05 12.37
CA ILE A 199 -5.54 -0.10 11.92
C ILE A 199 -5.08 -1.53 12.11
N GLN A 200 -5.33 -2.13 13.28
CA GLN A 200 -4.96 -3.51 13.57
C GLN A 200 -5.62 -4.50 12.60
N TYR A 201 -6.90 -4.31 12.27
CA TYR A 201 -7.58 -5.12 11.26
C TYR A 201 -7.02 -4.91 9.86
N LEU A 202 -6.72 -3.67 9.48
CA LEU A 202 -6.21 -3.34 8.16
C LEU A 202 -4.81 -3.95 7.93
N ILE A 203 -3.89 -3.75 8.87
CA ILE A 203 -2.55 -4.37 8.81
C ILE A 203 -2.65 -5.90 8.81
N GLY A 204 -3.51 -6.47 9.67
CA GLY A 204 -3.72 -7.92 9.71
C GLY A 204 -4.35 -8.50 8.43
N SER A 205 -5.13 -7.70 7.71
CA SER A 205 -5.72 -8.08 6.41
C SER A 205 -4.75 -7.88 5.24
N GLY A 206 -3.79 -6.96 5.38
CA GLY A 206 -2.92 -6.53 4.30
C GLY A 206 -3.71 -5.90 3.15
N MET A 207 -3.17 -6.02 1.93
CA MET A 207 -3.87 -5.59 0.72
C MET A 207 -3.38 -6.40 -0.49
N ASP A 208 -4.17 -6.42 -1.57
CA ASP A 208 -3.75 -6.92 -2.87
C ASP A 208 -3.88 -5.82 -3.94
N PRO A 209 -2.78 -5.15 -4.32
CA PRO A 209 -2.78 -4.17 -5.40
C PRO A 209 -2.86 -4.81 -6.80
N LYS A 210 -2.81 -6.15 -6.90
CA LYS A 210 -2.77 -6.90 -8.16
C LYS A 210 -1.60 -6.50 -9.06
N THR A 211 -0.47 -6.18 -8.43
CA THR A 211 0.80 -5.84 -9.08
C THR A 211 1.67 -7.05 -9.36
N GLU A 212 1.30 -8.24 -8.85
CA GLU A 212 1.82 -9.54 -9.31
C GLU A 212 3.35 -9.66 -9.25
N ASN A 213 3.96 -9.06 -8.23
CA ASN A 213 5.42 -8.97 -8.07
C ASN A 213 6.13 -8.24 -9.23
N ASN A 214 5.40 -7.57 -10.12
CA ASN A 214 5.92 -6.97 -11.34
C ASN A 214 6.17 -5.46 -11.12
N PRO A 215 7.43 -4.98 -11.18
CA PRO A 215 7.71 -3.57 -10.94
C PRO A 215 7.10 -2.61 -11.97
N TYR A 216 6.79 -3.06 -13.19
CA TYR A 216 6.04 -2.22 -14.13
C TYR A 216 4.66 -1.88 -13.57
N LEU A 217 3.93 -2.91 -13.13
CA LEU A 217 2.62 -2.75 -12.49
C LEU A 217 2.75 -1.99 -11.17
N GLY A 218 3.76 -2.33 -10.36
CA GLY A 218 4.06 -1.71 -9.07
C GLY A 218 4.32 -0.20 -9.17
N PHE A 219 5.21 0.24 -10.06
CA PHE A 219 5.54 1.65 -10.20
C PHE A 219 4.46 2.48 -10.89
N ILE A 220 3.63 1.87 -11.74
CA ILE A 220 2.40 2.50 -12.24
C ILE A 220 1.40 2.68 -11.09
N TYR A 221 1.24 1.66 -10.26
CA TYR A 221 0.38 1.72 -9.08
C TYR A 221 0.82 2.83 -8.12
N THR A 222 2.10 2.87 -7.74
CA THR A 222 2.60 3.90 -6.81
C THR A 222 2.52 5.30 -7.42
N SER A 223 2.88 5.48 -8.70
CA SER A 223 2.73 6.78 -9.37
C SER A 223 1.28 7.32 -9.32
N PHE A 224 0.30 6.43 -9.39
CA PHE A 224 -1.11 6.80 -9.27
C PHE A 224 -1.48 7.12 -7.82
N GLN A 225 -1.11 6.26 -6.87
CA GLN A 225 -1.48 6.41 -5.46
C GLN A 225 -0.87 7.66 -4.83
N GLU A 226 0.40 7.92 -5.07
CA GLU A 226 1.13 9.11 -4.57
C GLU A 226 0.49 10.42 -5.06
N ARG A 227 -0.06 10.40 -6.28
CA ARG A 227 -0.84 11.54 -6.77
C ARG A 227 -2.22 11.62 -6.11
N ALA A 228 -2.84 10.48 -5.81
CA ALA A 228 -4.12 10.45 -5.12
C ALA A 228 -4.00 10.99 -3.68
N THR A 229 -2.98 10.57 -2.93
CA THR A 229 -2.67 11.07 -1.58
C THR A 229 -2.27 12.53 -1.61
N PHE A 230 -1.47 12.98 -2.60
CA PHE A 230 -1.19 14.41 -2.81
C PHE A 230 -2.47 15.25 -2.94
N ILE A 231 -3.44 14.78 -3.74
CA ILE A 231 -4.73 15.46 -3.93
C ILE A 231 -5.54 15.43 -2.63
N SER A 232 -5.65 14.27 -1.98
CA SER A 232 -6.41 14.10 -0.73
C SER A 232 -5.90 15.03 0.37
N HIS A 233 -4.59 14.97 0.67
CA HIS A 233 -3.94 15.81 1.67
C HIS A 233 -3.98 17.30 1.30
N GLY A 234 -3.86 17.64 0.02
CA GLY A 234 -4.00 19.02 -0.45
C GLY A 234 -5.41 19.57 -0.24
N ASN A 235 -6.44 18.76 -0.49
CA ASN A 235 -7.84 19.14 -0.29
C ASN A 235 -8.22 19.20 1.19
N THR A 236 -7.78 18.26 2.03
CA THR A 236 -7.98 18.34 3.48
C THR A 236 -7.26 19.55 4.07
N ALA A 237 -6.06 19.90 3.59
CA ALA A 237 -5.37 21.13 3.99
C ALA A 237 -6.21 22.39 3.68
N ARG A 238 -6.81 22.46 2.48
CA ARG A 238 -7.67 23.57 2.09
C ARG A 238 -8.92 23.65 2.98
N LEU A 239 -9.59 22.53 3.20
CA LEU A 239 -10.78 22.45 4.06
C LEU A 239 -10.46 22.82 5.51
N ALA A 240 -9.32 22.37 6.05
CA ALA A 240 -8.87 22.75 7.39
C ALA A 240 -8.73 24.27 7.53
N LYS A 241 -8.11 24.91 6.53
CA LYS A 241 -7.96 26.36 6.48
C LYS A 241 -9.31 27.08 6.38
N GLU A 242 -10.24 26.58 5.57
CA GLU A 242 -11.60 27.13 5.44
C GLU A 242 -12.37 27.10 6.78
N HIS A 243 -12.12 26.09 7.62
CA HIS A 243 -12.67 25.99 8.98
C HIS A 243 -11.81 26.69 10.05
N GLY A 244 -10.81 27.47 9.66
CA GLY A 244 -9.99 28.28 10.57
C GLY A 244 -8.82 27.55 11.26
N ASP A 245 -8.58 26.27 10.97
CA ASP A 245 -7.44 25.53 11.52
C ASP A 245 -6.22 25.61 10.61
N VAL A 246 -5.50 26.74 10.69
CA VAL A 246 -4.29 26.98 9.88
C VAL A 246 -3.15 26.00 10.20
N LYS A 247 -3.00 25.54 11.45
CA LYS A 247 -1.95 24.57 11.80
C LYS A 247 -2.25 23.19 11.22
N LEU A 248 -3.51 22.74 11.23
CA LEU A 248 -3.89 21.51 10.53
C LEU A 248 -3.70 21.63 9.02
N ALA A 249 -4.00 22.80 8.45
CA ALA A 249 -3.70 23.05 7.04
C ALA A 249 -2.20 22.93 6.72
N GLN A 250 -1.33 23.38 7.64
CA GLN A 250 0.12 23.19 7.51
C GLN A 250 0.54 21.72 7.63
N ILE A 251 -0.07 20.96 8.55
CA ILE A 251 0.15 19.52 8.70
C ILE A 251 -0.15 18.80 7.38
N CYS A 252 -1.39 18.90 6.90
CA CYS A 252 -1.82 18.22 5.67
C CYS A 252 -1.03 18.71 4.44
N GLY A 253 -0.76 20.01 4.35
CA GLY A 253 0.02 20.57 3.24
C GLY A 253 1.49 20.14 3.23
N THR A 254 2.07 19.88 4.41
CA THR A 254 3.45 19.38 4.53
C THR A 254 3.55 17.92 4.11
N ILE A 255 2.57 17.09 4.50
CA ILE A 255 2.45 15.70 4.04
C ILE A 255 2.30 15.69 2.52
N ALA A 256 1.34 16.45 1.96
CA ALA A 256 1.16 16.59 0.51
C ALA A 256 2.46 16.99 -0.24
N ALA A 257 3.32 17.80 0.37
CA ALA A 257 4.60 18.18 -0.24
C ALA A 257 5.60 17.02 -0.34
N ASP A 258 5.53 16.03 0.55
CA ASP A 258 6.30 14.80 0.45
C ASP A 258 5.71 13.87 -0.61
N GLU A 259 4.39 13.64 -0.62
CA GLU A 259 3.68 12.88 -1.68
C GLU A 259 4.07 13.39 -3.08
N LYS A 260 4.17 14.71 -3.25
CA LYS A 260 4.53 15.30 -4.55
C LYS A 260 5.94 14.92 -5.00
N ARG A 261 6.88 14.78 -4.08
CA ARG A 261 8.25 14.33 -4.39
C ARG A 261 8.26 12.85 -4.74
N HIS A 262 7.52 12.04 -4.01
CA HIS A 262 7.40 10.60 -4.29
C HIS A 262 6.71 10.35 -5.62
N GLU A 263 5.59 11.03 -5.92
CA GLU A 263 4.95 11.04 -7.24
C GLU A 263 5.97 11.35 -8.34
N THR A 264 6.80 12.38 -8.14
CA THR A 264 7.82 12.78 -9.12
C THR A 264 8.85 11.67 -9.34
N ALA A 265 9.30 11.01 -8.27
CA ALA A 265 10.25 9.91 -8.36
C ALA A 265 9.66 8.69 -9.08
N TYR A 266 8.47 8.24 -8.67
CA TYR A 266 7.83 7.06 -9.30
C TYR A 266 7.45 7.31 -10.75
N THR A 267 6.94 8.50 -11.07
CA THR A 267 6.62 8.85 -12.47
C THR A 267 7.86 8.89 -13.35
N LYS A 268 9.03 9.27 -12.83
CA LYS A 268 10.32 9.17 -13.55
C LYS A 268 10.76 7.74 -13.79
N ILE A 269 10.52 6.82 -12.85
CA ILE A 269 10.81 5.39 -13.07
C ILE A 269 10.01 4.87 -14.26
N VAL A 270 8.69 5.14 -14.28
CA VAL A 270 7.83 4.68 -15.38
C VAL A 270 8.18 5.39 -16.70
N GLU A 271 8.54 6.67 -16.67
CA GLU A 271 9.08 7.37 -17.84
C GLU A 271 10.31 6.66 -18.40
N LYS A 272 11.25 6.26 -17.55
CA LYS A 272 12.44 5.53 -17.98
C LYS A 272 12.10 4.14 -18.54
N LEU A 273 11.12 3.46 -17.96
CA LEU A 273 10.63 2.18 -18.49
C LEU A 273 9.99 2.35 -19.86
N PHE A 274 9.29 3.46 -20.13
CA PHE A 274 8.80 3.77 -21.47
C PHE A 274 9.91 4.04 -22.49
N GLU A 275 11.06 4.57 -22.08
CA GLU A 275 12.23 4.72 -22.97
C GLU A 275 12.86 3.37 -23.34
N ILE A 276 12.89 2.42 -22.40
CA ILE A 276 13.62 1.14 -22.56
C ILE A 276 12.72 0.05 -23.15
N ASP A 277 11.49 -0.04 -22.67
CA ASP A 277 10.52 -1.09 -23.01
C ASP A 277 9.12 -0.47 -23.17
N PRO A 278 8.90 0.34 -24.23
CA PRO A 278 7.64 1.05 -24.44
C PRO A 278 6.45 0.10 -24.56
N ASP A 279 6.63 -1.05 -25.23
CA ASP A 279 5.57 -2.03 -25.44
C ASP A 279 5.16 -2.72 -24.14
N GLY A 280 6.14 -3.21 -23.36
CA GLY A 280 5.87 -3.80 -22.05
C GLY A 280 5.21 -2.81 -21.08
N THR A 281 5.68 -1.56 -21.08
CA THR A 281 5.20 -0.52 -20.17
C THR A 281 3.78 -0.06 -20.51
N VAL A 282 3.45 0.14 -21.79
CA VAL A 282 2.08 0.52 -22.18
C VAL A 282 1.09 -0.62 -21.90
N MET A 283 1.50 -1.88 -22.10
CA MET A 283 0.67 -3.03 -21.76
C MET A 283 0.42 -3.13 -20.25
N ALA A 284 1.45 -2.90 -19.43
CA ALA A 284 1.33 -2.87 -17.97
C ALA A 284 0.38 -1.75 -17.49
N LEU A 285 0.46 -0.56 -18.10
CA LEU A 285 -0.46 0.54 -17.80
C LEU A 285 -1.89 0.18 -18.17
N GLY A 286 -2.10 -0.42 -19.34
CA GLY A 286 -3.41 -0.88 -19.79
C GLY A 286 -3.98 -1.96 -18.89
N ASP A 287 -3.15 -2.86 -18.38
CA ASP A 287 -3.52 -3.91 -17.45
C ASP A 287 -3.95 -3.36 -16.09
N MET A 288 -3.15 -2.48 -15.47
CA MET A 288 -3.53 -1.81 -14.21
C MET A 288 -4.84 -1.04 -14.35
N MET A 289 -5.07 -0.38 -15.49
CA MET A 289 -6.32 0.33 -15.74
C MET A 289 -7.52 -0.61 -15.94
N LYS A 290 -7.34 -1.80 -16.51
CA LYS A 290 -8.40 -2.82 -16.60
C LYS A 290 -8.75 -3.39 -15.22
N LYS A 291 -7.73 -3.63 -14.38
CA LYS A 291 -7.87 -4.10 -12.99
C LYS A 291 -8.52 -3.03 -12.09
N LYS A 292 -8.43 -1.76 -12.49
CA LYS A 292 -8.68 -0.56 -11.69
C LYS A 292 -7.64 -0.40 -10.59
N ILE A 293 -7.25 0.83 -10.31
CA ILE A 293 -6.33 1.11 -9.21
C ILE A 293 -7.10 0.98 -7.90
N SER A 294 -6.90 -0.15 -7.20
CA SER A 294 -7.49 -0.40 -5.89
C SER A 294 -6.85 0.50 -4.82
N MET A 295 -7.66 1.18 -4.02
CA MET A 295 -7.15 1.93 -2.88
C MET A 295 -6.49 0.99 -1.86
N PRO A 296 -5.37 1.38 -1.25
CA PRO A 296 -4.63 0.50 -0.36
C PRO A 296 -5.46 0.07 0.85
N ALA A 297 -6.26 0.97 1.42
CA ALA A 297 -7.16 0.69 2.54
C ALA A 297 -8.53 0.10 2.17
N HIS A 298 -8.71 -0.47 0.96
CA HIS A 298 -10.03 -0.99 0.54
C HIS A 298 -10.59 -2.13 1.42
N LEU A 299 -9.74 -2.78 2.22
CA LEU A 299 -10.14 -3.82 3.20
C LEU A 299 -10.40 -3.26 4.61
N MET A 300 -10.50 -1.94 4.77
CA MET A 300 -10.74 -1.29 6.05
C MET A 300 -12.02 -1.77 6.74
N TYR A 301 -11.89 -2.12 8.03
CA TYR A 301 -12.93 -2.71 8.87
C TYR A 301 -12.74 -2.30 10.34
N ASP A 302 -13.81 -1.92 11.05
CA ASP A 302 -13.76 -1.44 12.45
C ASP A 302 -14.30 -2.44 13.49
N GLY A 303 -14.65 -3.66 13.04
CA GLY A 303 -15.31 -4.66 13.87
C GLY A 303 -16.84 -4.60 13.85
N LYS A 304 -17.44 -3.66 13.09
CA LYS A 304 -18.89 -3.48 13.02
C LYS A 304 -19.41 -3.28 11.59
N ASP A 305 -18.73 -2.46 10.79
CA ASP A 305 -19.20 -2.04 9.46
C ASP A 305 -18.47 -2.77 8.33
N ASP A 306 -19.18 -3.68 7.66
CA ASP A 306 -18.65 -4.45 6.53
C ASP A 306 -18.42 -3.60 5.27
N ASN A 307 -19.02 -2.41 5.17
CA ASN A 307 -18.89 -1.50 4.03
C ASN A 307 -18.13 -0.21 4.40
N LEU A 308 -17.35 -0.24 5.49
CA LEU A 308 -16.66 0.94 6.03
C LEU A 308 -15.85 1.72 5.00
N PHE A 309 -15.13 1.05 4.10
CA PHE A 309 -14.39 1.71 3.03
C PHE A 309 -15.31 2.44 2.03
N GLU A 310 -16.45 1.84 1.66
CA GLU A 310 -17.41 2.46 0.74
C GLU A 310 -18.09 3.68 1.38
N HIS A 311 -18.46 3.56 2.67
CA HIS A 311 -19.03 4.67 3.43
C HIS A 311 -18.01 5.81 3.58
N PHE A 312 -16.77 5.51 4.00
CA PHE A 312 -15.67 6.50 4.06
C PHE A 312 -15.46 7.18 2.70
N SER A 313 -15.36 6.40 1.63
CA SER A 313 -15.14 6.92 0.27
C SER A 313 -16.30 7.83 -0.18
N SER A 314 -17.53 7.53 0.23
CA SER A 314 -18.70 8.38 -0.07
C SER A 314 -18.63 9.73 0.64
N VAL A 315 -18.16 9.76 1.91
CA VAL A 315 -17.92 11.02 2.62
C VAL A 315 -16.80 11.83 1.96
N ALA A 316 -15.68 11.19 1.58
CA ALA A 316 -14.56 11.83 0.90
C ALA A 316 -14.97 12.41 -0.47
N GLN A 317 -15.75 11.65 -1.25
CA GLN A 317 -16.33 12.10 -2.52
C GLN A 317 -17.25 13.31 -2.31
N ARG A 318 -18.14 13.28 -1.30
CA ARG A 318 -19.08 14.37 -1.03
C ARG A 318 -18.39 15.65 -0.57
N LEU A 319 -17.33 15.53 0.24
CA LEU A 319 -16.53 16.67 0.67
C LEU A 319 -15.59 17.21 -0.42
N GLY A 320 -15.48 16.50 -1.55
CA GLY A 320 -14.55 16.86 -2.62
C GLY A 320 -13.08 16.72 -2.20
N VAL A 321 -12.79 15.80 -1.27
CA VAL A 321 -11.42 15.49 -0.84
C VAL A 321 -10.74 14.60 -1.87
N TYR A 322 -11.41 13.52 -2.26
CA TYR A 322 -10.99 12.67 -3.35
C TYR A 322 -12.22 12.09 -4.05
N THR A 323 -12.31 12.31 -5.36
CA THR A 323 -13.48 11.99 -6.17
C THR A 323 -13.15 11.05 -7.34
N ALA A 324 -14.18 10.45 -7.93
CA ALA A 324 -14.05 9.72 -9.19
C ALA A 324 -13.56 10.60 -10.35
N LYS A 325 -13.79 11.92 -10.28
CA LYS A 325 -13.20 12.88 -11.22
C LYS A 325 -11.69 13.00 -11.01
N ASP A 326 -11.23 13.09 -9.77
CA ASP A 326 -9.79 13.13 -9.45
C ASP A 326 -9.08 11.86 -9.97
N TYR A 327 -9.71 10.68 -9.85
CA TYR A 327 -9.19 9.46 -10.47
C TYR A 327 -8.97 9.61 -11.99
N ALA A 328 -9.94 10.19 -12.70
CA ALA A 328 -9.82 10.42 -14.14
C ALA A 328 -8.74 11.46 -14.47
N ASP A 329 -8.64 12.51 -13.66
CA ASP A 329 -7.66 13.59 -13.82
C ASP A 329 -6.22 13.10 -13.54
N ILE A 330 -6.03 12.19 -12.58
CA ILE A 330 -4.74 11.49 -12.36
C ILE A 330 -4.38 10.68 -13.60
N LEU A 331 -5.31 9.88 -14.14
CA LEU A 331 -5.03 9.06 -15.31
C LEU A 331 -4.66 9.93 -16.53
N GLU A 332 -5.43 10.99 -16.79
CA GLU A 332 -5.13 11.93 -17.88
C GLU A 332 -3.77 12.60 -17.69
N PHE A 333 -3.45 13.02 -16.46
CA PHE A 333 -2.14 13.56 -16.14
C PHE A 333 -1.02 12.55 -16.43
N LEU A 334 -1.13 11.30 -15.99
CA LEU A 334 -0.09 10.29 -16.18
C LEU A 334 0.09 9.93 -17.65
N VAL A 335 -1.00 9.82 -18.41
CA VAL A 335 -1.00 9.62 -19.87
C VAL A 335 -0.25 10.75 -20.58
N GLY A 336 -0.53 12.00 -20.19
CA GLY A 336 0.18 13.17 -20.71
C GLY A 336 1.65 13.22 -20.28
N ARG A 337 1.92 12.93 -19.00
CA ARG A 337 3.27 12.97 -18.38
C ARG A 337 4.23 11.97 -19.03
N TRP A 338 3.73 10.79 -19.40
CA TRP A 338 4.51 9.77 -20.10
C TRP A 338 4.38 9.84 -21.62
N ASN A 339 3.65 10.83 -22.15
CA ASN A 339 3.47 11.05 -23.59
C ASN A 339 2.93 9.81 -24.33
N VAL A 340 2.03 9.05 -23.67
CA VAL A 340 1.54 7.75 -24.17
C VAL A 340 0.86 7.87 -25.52
N GLU A 341 0.09 8.95 -25.75
CA GLU A 341 -0.62 9.19 -27.02
C GLU A 341 0.33 9.28 -28.23
N LYS A 342 1.54 9.80 -28.04
CA LYS A 342 2.51 10.01 -29.14
C LYS A 342 3.49 8.85 -29.32
N MET A 343 3.33 7.75 -28.58
CA MET A 343 4.20 6.59 -28.72
C MET A 343 4.00 5.92 -30.08
N THR A 344 5.10 5.52 -30.69
CA THR A 344 5.14 4.85 -31.99
C THR A 344 6.05 3.62 -31.90
N GLY A 345 5.96 2.72 -32.88
CA GLY A 345 6.76 1.48 -32.88
C GLY A 345 6.27 0.42 -31.89
N LEU A 346 5.01 0.53 -31.44
CA LEU A 346 4.37 -0.46 -30.57
C LEU A 346 3.93 -1.69 -31.37
N SER A 347 3.81 -2.81 -30.69
CA SER A 347 3.15 -4.01 -31.21
C SER A 347 1.65 -3.77 -31.39
N SER A 348 0.95 -4.72 -32.03
CA SER A 348 -0.51 -4.65 -32.16
C SER A 348 -1.23 -4.73 -30.81
N GLU A 349 -0.63 -5.38 -29.81
CA GLU A 349 -1.13 -5.39 -28.43
C GLU A 349 -0.84 -4.08 -27.72
N GLY A 350 0.36 -3.54 -27.89
CA GLY A 350 0.74 -2.22 -27.38
C GLY A 350 -0.16 -1.10 -27.90
N HIS A 351 -0.47 -1.07 -29.21
CA HIS A 351 -1.40 -0.11 -29.79
C HIS A 351 -2.83 -0.24 -29.24
N ARG A 352 -3.33 -1.47 -29.05
CA ARG A 352 -4.65 -1.68 -28.40
C ARG A 352 -4.67 -1.20 -26.95
N ALA A 353 -3.58 -1.38 -26.22
CA ALA A 353 -3.45 -0.84 -24.87
C ALA A 353 -3.40 0.69 -24.88
N GLN A 354 -2.60 1.29 -25.76
CA GLN A 354 -2.49 2.74 -25.98
C GLN A 354 -3.86 3.37 -26.24
N ASP A 355 -4.62 2.86 -27.22
CA ASP A 355 -5.97 3.35 -27.57
C ASP A 355 -6.94 3.27 -26.38
N PHE A 356 -6.92 2.13 -25.67
CA PHE A 356 -7.75 1.92 -24.49
C PHE A 356 -7.44 2.95 -23.40
N ILE A 357 -6.16 3.16 -23.08
CA ILE A 357 -5.72 4.06 -22.01
C ILE A 357 -6.05 5.51 -22.36
N CYS A 358 -5.76 5.96 -23.58
CA CYS A 358 -5.98 7.35 -23.99
C CYS A 358 -7.48 7.72 -24.02
N GLY A 359 -8.35 6.76 -24.34
CA GLY A 359 -9.81 6.96 -24.31
C GLY A 359 -10.45 6.85 -22.92
N LEU A 360 -9.74 6.31 -21.92
CA LEU A 360 -10.32 5.94 -20.63
C LEU A 360 -10.69 7.14 -19.74
N PRO A 361 -9.90 8.23 -19.61
CA PRO A 361 -10.28 9.39 -18.79
C PRO A 361 -11.66 9.97 -19.16
N ALA A 362 -11.88 10.21 -20.45
CA ALA A 362 -13.15 10.72 -20.96
C ALA A 362 -14.32 9.74 -20.77
N ARG A 363 -14.04 8.44 -20.70
CA ARG A 363 -15.06 7.42 -20.38
C ARG A 363 -15.41 7.42 -18.90
N ILE A 364 -14.43 7.55 -18.01
CA ILE A 364 -14.64 7.60 -16.55
C ILE A 364 -15.49 8.81 -16.18
N ARG A 365 -15.14 10.01 -16.68
CA ARG A 365 -15.90 11.25 -16.42
C ARG A 365 -17.37 11.12 -16.83
N ARG A 366 -17.64 10.58 -18.03
CA ARG A 366 -19.02 10.33 -18.51
C ARG A 366 -19.80 9.33 -17.65
N LEU A 367 -19.12 8.34 -17.05
CA LEU A 367 -19.77 7.39 -16.15
C LEU A 367 -20.09 8.03 -14.80
N GLU A 368 -19.18 8.85 -14.28
CA GLU A 368 -19.39 9.60 -13.04
C GLU A 368 -20.55 10.59 -13.16
N GLU A 369 -20.59 11.42 -14.21
CA GLU A 369 -21.68 12.39 -14.44
C GLU A 369 -23.07 11.70 -14.43
N ARG A 370 -23.14 10.50 -15.03
CA ARG A 370 -24.36 9.67 -15.02
C ARG A 370 -24.68 9.09 -13.65
N ALA A 371 -23.68 8.74 -12.86
CA ALA A 371 -23.85 8.23 -11.51
C ALA A 371 -24.35 9.33 -10.57
N GLN A 372 -23.75 10.52 -10.63
CA GLN A 372 -24.20 11.69 -9.86
C GLN A 372 -25.65 12.08 -10.22
N GLY A 373 -26.00 12.06 -11.51
CA GLY A 373 -27.39 12.32 -11.95
C GLY A 373 -28.42 11.28 -11.49
N ARG A 374 -27.99 10.14 -10.92
CA ARG A 374 -28.83 9.07 -10.38
C ARG A 374 -28.73 8.93 -8.86
N ALA A 375 -27.88 9.72 -8.19
CA ALA A 375 -27.68 9.62 -6.75
C ALA A 375 -29.00 9.94 -6.02
N LYS A 376 -29.45 9.01 -5.18
CA LYS A 376 -30.63 9.16 -4.29
C LYS A 376 -30.25 9.94 -3.03
N GLU A 377 -31.26 10.32 -2.26
CA GLU A 377 -31.12 11.06 -0.99
C GLU A 377 -30.04 10.49 -0.07
N LEU A 378 -29.24 11.42 0.49
CA LEU A 378 -28.16 11.14 1.44
C LEU A 378 -28.72 10.39 2.65
N SER A 379 -28.18 9.19 2.90
CA SER A 379 -28.59 8.39 4.07
C SER A 379 -27.60 8.60 5.22
N PRO A 380 -28.06 8.88 6.44
CA PRO A 380 -27.17 9.00 7.58
C PRO A 380 -26.67 7.61 8.00
N VAL A 381 -25.35 7.44 8.13
CA VAL A 381 -24.69 6.22 8.59
C VAL A 381 -23.82 6.54 9.81
N PRO A 382 -23.90 5.76 10.91
CA PRO A 382 -23.04 5.96 12.07
C PRO A 382 -21.60 5.51 11.78
N PHE A 383 -20.62 6.31 12.20
CA PHE A 383 -19.19 5.95 12.13
C PHE A 383 -18.61 5.75 13.52
N SER A 384 -18.02 4.59 13.78
CA SER A 384 -17.46 4.28 15.11
C SER A 384 -16.27 5.18 15.47
N TRP A 385 -15.52 5.66 14.47
CA TRP A 385 -14.41 6.61 14.65
C TRP A 385 -14.81 7.96 15.24
N VAL A 386 -16.08 8.34 15.13
CA VAL A 386 -16.63 9.57 15.72
C VAL A 386 -17.68 9.24 16.77
N PHE A 387 -17.45 8.18 17.56
CA PHE A 387 -18.33 7.74 18.65
C PHE A 387 -19.75 7.40 18.18
N ASP A 388 -19.85 6.68 17.05
CA ASP A 388 -21.11 6.26 16.41
C ASP A 388 -22.05 7.44 16.02
N ARG A 389 -21.52 8.68 15.93
CA ARG A 389 -22.27 9.82 15.38
C ARG A 389 -22.57 9.61 13.89
N SER A 390 -23.75 10.04 13.45
CA SER A 390 -24.24 9.80 12.09
C SER A 390 -23.74 10.84 11.09
N ILE A 391 -23.17 10.35 9.98
CA ILE A 391 -22.65 11.15 8.87
C ILE A 391 -23.45 10.86 7.61
N LYS A 392 -23.70 11.89 6.80
CA LYS A 392 -24.37 11.74 5.51
C LYS A 392 -23.41 11.12 4.49
N ILE A 393 -23.82 10.03 3.86
CA ILE A 393 -23.10 9.41 2.73
C ILE A 393 -23.85 9.60 1.43
#